data_AF-A0A5Q0NVY5-F1
#
_entry.id   AF-A0A5Q0NVY5-F1
#
_cell.length_a   1.000
_cell.length_b   1.000
_cell.length_c   1.000
_cell.angle_alpha   90.00
_cell.angle_beta   90.00
_cell.angle_gamma   90.00
#
_symmetry.space_group_name_H-M   'P 1'
#
loop_
_entity.id
_entity.type
_entity.pdbx_description
1 polymer ?
#
loop_
_entity_poly.entity_id
_entity_poly.type
_entity_poly.pdbx_seq_one_letter_code
_entity_poly.pdbx_strand_id
1 'polypeptide(L)'
;MRVQVDPPEQFTPSSWIERRPGAPMRLRVSVRNGTEEEWNPSQLHLRLASGFAPTEQIFDYEQDVIARPEDRVPAGGSVSFYVGYWVPDAERLSLEVDPGRGYQTTVVATGRQ
;
A
#
# COMPACT_ATOMS: atom_id res chain seq x y z
N MET A 1 11.28 -10.72 -4.21
CA MET A 1 10.42 -10.08 -3.19
C MET A 1 9.16 -10.89 -3.02
N ARG A 2 8.62 -10.99 -1.80
CA ARG A 2 7.27 -11.53 -1.58
C ARG A 2 6.42 -10.41 -0.99
N VAL A 3 5.27 -10.17 -1.61
CA VAL A 3 4.30 -9.17 -1.18
C VAL A 3 3.06 -9.90 -0.69
N GLN A 4 2.53 -9.45 0.45
CA GLN A 4 1.21 -9.80 0.95
C GLN A 4 0.45 -8.51 1.24
N VAL A 5 -0.83 -8.50 0.88
CA VAL A 5 -1.73 -7.38 1.15
C VAL A 5 -2.95 -7.95 1.84
N ASP A 6 -3.24 -7.45 3.03
CA ASP A 6 -4.43 -7.86 3.77
C ASP A 6 -5.67 -7.17 3.17
N PRO A 7 -6.89 -7.70 3.41
CA PRO A 7 -8.12 -7.06 2.95
C PRO A 7 -8.21 -5.57 3.37
N PRO A 8 -8.81 -4.70 2.55
CA PRO A 8 -8.92 -3.29 2.86
C PRO A 8 -9.86 -3.07 4.04
N GLU A 9 -9.47 -2.18 4.94
CA GLU A 9 -10.25 -1.79 6.12
C GLU A 9 -10.65 -0.33 6.02
N GLN A 10 -11.88 0.01 6.40
CA GLN A 10 -12.25 1.41 6.57
C GLN A 10 -11.58 1.97 7.82
N PHE A 11 -11.12 3.23 7.77
CA PHE A 11 -10.60 3.94 8.93
C PHE A 11 -11.14 5.37 9.00
N THR A 12 -10.96 6.05 10.13
CA THR A 12 -11.33 7.46 10.28
C THR A 12 -10.06 8.31 10.18
N PRO A 13 -9.89 9.12 9.12
CA PRO A 13 -8.76 10.03 9.03
C PRO A 13 -8.77 11.08 10.15
N SER A 14 -7.58 11.53 10.53
CA SER A 14 -7.37 12.63 11.47
C SER A 14 -8.04 13.91 10.97
N SER A 15 -8.41 14.80 11.89
CA SER A 15 -9.31 15.93 11.61
C SER A 15 -8.76 16.99 10.64
N TRP A 16 -7.43 17.06 10.47
CA TRP A 16 -6.76 17.96 9.51
C TRP A 16 -6.55 17.34 8.13
N ILE A 17 -6.88 16.05 7.94
CA ILE A 17 -6.80 15.44 6.62
C ILE A 17 -7.90 16.03 5.74
N GLU A 18 -7.50 16.60 4.60
CA GLU A 18 -8.44 17.12 3.62
C GLU A 18 -9.31 15.97 3.08
N ARG A 19 -10.62 16.11 3.21
CA ARG A 19 -11.57 15.12 2.70
C ARG A 19 -11.63 15.18 1.18
N ARG A 20 -11.61 14.00 0.56
CA ARG A 20 -11.78 13.81 -0.89
C ARG A 20 -12.95 12.85 -1.16
N PRO A 21 -13.47 12.80 -2.40
CA PRO A 21 -14.50 11.83 -2.75
C PRO A 21 -14.05 10.38 -2.53
N GLY A 22 -14.92 9.56 -1.94
CA GLY A 22 -14.67 8.14 -1.66
C GLY A 22 -14.65 7.83 -0.16
N ALA A 23 -14.64 6.54 0.17
CA ALA A 23 -14.47 6.05 1.52
C ALA A 23 -12.97 6.00 1.88
N PRO A 24 -12.55 6.49 3.07
CA PRO A 24 -11.19 6.33 3.53
C PRO A 24 -10.93 4.86 3.89
N MET A 25 -10.05 4.22 3.13
CA MET A 25 -9.65 2.83 3.37
C MET A 25 -8.15 2.73 3.56
N ARG A 26 -7.70 1.77 4.37
CA ARG A 26 -6.30 1.41 4.53
C ARG A 26 -6.07 -0.05 4.18
N LEU A 27 -4.88 -0.36 3.68
CA LEU A 27 -4.44 -1.72 3.38
C LEU A 27 -3.13 -1.97 4.11
N ARG A 28 -3.03 -3.11 4.80
CA ARG A 28 -1.76 -3.55 5.36
C ARG A 28 -0.94 -4.20 4.27
N VAL A 29 0.20 -3.62 3.96
CA VAL A 29 1.16 -4.17 2.99
C VAL A 29 2.32 -4.77 3.77
N SER A 30 2.63 -6.02 3.49
CA SER A 30 3.78 -6.74 4.04
C SER A 30 4.73 -7.11 2.92
N VAL A 31 5.97 -6.63 3.00
CA VAL A 31 7.04 -6.94 2.05
C VAL A 31 8.11 -7.74 2.76
N ARG A 32 8.39 -8.93 2.24
CA ARG A 32 9.52 -9.77 2.67
C ARG A 32 10.65 -9.67 1.66
N ASN A 33 11.81 -9.25 2.15
CA ASN A 33 13.05 -9.28 1.39
C ASN A 33 13.58 -10.71 1.32
N GLY A 34 13.37 -11.35 0.17
CA GLY A 34 13.86 -12.71 -0.09
C GLY A 34 15.20 -12.76 -0.83
N THR A 35 15.89 -11.62 -1.00
CA THR A 35 17.21 -11.57 -1.65
C THR A 35 18.34 -11.66 -0.61
N GLU A 36 19.57 -11.73 -1.11
CA GLU A 36 20.79 -11.69 -0.31
C GLU A 36 21.27 -10.26 -0.02
N GLU A 37 20.67 -9.26 -0.67
CA GLU A 37 21.01 -7.85 -0.54
C GLU A 37 20.01 -7.11 0.34
N GLU A 38 20.45 -5.98 0.91
CA GLU A 38 19.56 -5.06 1.61
C GLU A 38 18.61 -4.37 0.62
N TRP A 39 17.32 -4.31 0.95
CA TRP A 39 16.32 -3.59 0.17
C TRP A 39 16.08 -2.19 0.71
N ASN A 40 16.06 -1.20 -0.18
CA ASN A 40 15.77 0.19 0.14
C ASN A 40 14.31 0.54 -0.25
N PRO A 41 13.40 0.76 0.72
CA PRO A 41 12.02 1.12 0.44
C PRO A 41 11.85 2.46 -0.27
N SER A 42 12.88 3.29 -0.38
CA SER A 42 12.80 4.55 -1.14
C SER A 42 12.52 4.33 -2.64
N GLN A 43 12.63 3.09 -3.12
CA GLN A 43 12.30 2.67 -4.49
C GLN A 43 10.89 2.09 -4.61
N LEU A 44 10.18 1.91 -3.49
CA LEU A 44 8.83 1.36 -3.47
C LEU A 44 7.84 2.35 -4.07
N HIS A 45 7.05 1.87 -5.02
CA HIS A 45 5.90 2.55 -5.60
C HIS A 45 4.63 1.74 -5.34
N LEU A 46 3.59 2.43 -4.89
CA LEU A 46 2.28 1.86 -4.58
C LEU A 46 1.21 2.65 -5.31
N ARG A 47 0.34 1.95 -6.03
CA ARG A 47 -0.78 2.58 -6.74
C ARG A 47 -2.03 1.74 -6.56
N LEU A 48 -3.03 2.30 -5.89
CA LEU A 48 -4.35 1.71 -5.82
C LEU A 48 -5.21 2.27 -6.96
N ALA A 49 -5.98 1.40 -7.59
CA ALA A 49 -7.05 1.77 -8.49
C ALA A 49 -8.38 1.20 -7.98
N SER A 50 -9.45 1.98 -8.19
CA SER A 50 -10.83 1.60 -7.97
C SER A 50 -11.52 1.54 -9.33
N GLY A 51 -11.94 0.33 -9.74
CA GLY A 51 -12.29 0.02 -11.12
C GLY A 51 -11.09 0.23 -12.06
N PHE A 52 -11.18 1.25 -12.93
CA PHE A 52 -10.12 1.62 -13.88
C PHE A 52 -9.46 2.97 -13.55
N ALA A 53 -9.84 3.60 -12.44
CA ALA A 53 -9.36 4.92 -12.06
C ALA A 53 -8.38 4.83 -10.88
N PRO A 54 -7.22 5.51 -10.93
CA PRO A 54 -6.33 5.62 -9.78
C PRO A 54 -7.02 6.35 -8.64
N THR A 55 -6.77 5.92 -7.41
CA THR A 55 -7.28 6.57 -6.20
C THR A 55 -6.25 7.49 -5.59
N GLU A 56 -6.70 8.57 -4.94
CA GLU A 56 -5.81 9.46 -4.20
C GLU A 56 -5.34 8.82 -2.88
N GLN A 57 -4.04 8.92 -2.61
CA GLN A 57 -3.44 8.39 -1.38
C GLN A 57 -3.70 9.34 -0.21
N ILE A 58 -3.95 8.76 0.97
CA ILE A 58 -4.04 9.46 2.25
C ILE A 58 -2.72 9.28 2.97
N PHE A 59 -2.17 10.36 3.53
CA PHE A 59 -1.02 10.33 4.43
C PHE A 59 -1.48 10.83 5.79
N ASP A 60 -1.46 9.94 6.77
CA ASP A 60 -1.99 10.21 8.11
C ASP A 60 -1.18 9.42 9.14
N TYR A 61 -0.04 10.00 9.51
CA TYR A 61 0.90 9.39 10.45
C TYR A 61 0.28 9.11 11.82
N GLU A 62 -0.73 9.87 12.24
CA GLU A 62 -1.43 9.61 13.51
C GLU A 62 -2.35 8.37 13.45
N GLN A 63 -2.66 7.90 12.26
CA GLN A 63 -3.40 6.65 12.01
C GLN A 63 -2.49 5.51 11.50
N ASP A 64 -1.16 5.67 11.61
CA ASP A 64 -0.14 4.77 11.06
C ASP A 64 -0.23 4.58 9.53
N VAL A 65 -0.86 5.53 8.83
CA VAL A 65 -1.01 5.49 7.37
C VAL A 65 0.11 6.28 6.72
N ILE A 66 1.05 5.56 6.10
CA ILE A 66 2.28 6.12 5.52
C ILE A 66 2.37 5.87 4.01
N ALA A 67 3.27 6.58 3.33
CA ALA A 67 3.53 6.34 1.91
C ALA A 67 4.24 5.00 1.67
N ARG A 68 5.21 4.71 2.53
CA ARG A 68 6.16 3.59 2.50
C ARG A 68 6.96 3.59 3.80
N PRO A 69 7.57 2.46 4.20
CA PRO A 69 8.48 2.44 5.33
C PRO A 69 9.76 3.22 5.04
N GLU A 70 10.43 3.70 6.08
CA GLU A 70 11.66 4.49 5.95
C GLU A 70 12.91 3.62 6.06
N ASP A 71 12.87 2.63 6.95
CA ASP A 71 14.00 1.79 7.25
C ASP A 71 14.26 0.74 6.17
N ARG A 72 15.54 0.56 5.86
CA ARG A 72 15.99 -0.49 4.96
C ARG A 72 15.72 -1.87 5.55
N VAL A 73 15.44 -2.83 4.67
CA VAL A 73 15.08 -4.19 5.07
C VAL A 73 16.24 -5.14 4.72
N PRO A 74 16.90 -5.75 5.72
CA PRO A 74 18.00 -6.68 5.48
C PRO A 74 17.53 -7.94 4.75
N ALA A 75 18.48 -8.71 4.22
CA ALA A 75 18.24 -10.02 3.62
C ALA A 75 17.41 -10.93 4.55
N GLY A 76 16.38 -11.56 4.01
CA GLY A 76 15.43 -12.39 4.78
C GLY A 76 14.43 -11.61 5.65
N GLY A 77 14.64 -10.30 5.85
CA GLY A 77 13.83 -9.43 6.69
C GLY A 77 12.43 -9.16 6.12
N SER A 78 11.56 -8.57 6.94
CA SER A 78 10.21 -8.20 6.54
C SER A 78 9.79 -6.88 7.18
N VAL A 79 8.95 -6.13 6.48
CA VAL A 79 8.33 -4.91 6.97
C VAL A 79 6.85 -4.92 6.65
N SER A 80 6.04 -4.45 7.59
CA SER A 80 4.60 -4.24 7.40
C SER A 80 4.25 -2.81 7.72
N PHE A 81 3.36 -2.22 6.93
CA PHE A 81 2.92 -0.84 7.09
C PHE A 81 1.52 -0.67 6.50
N TYR A 82 0.81 0.37 6.91
CA TYR A 82 -0.48 0.72 6.31
C TYR A 82 -0.29 1.81 5.27
N VAL A 83 -0.98 1.65 4.15
CA VAL A 83 -1.21 2.69 3.15
C VAL A 83 -2.70 2.99 3.06
N GLY A 84 -3.05 4.24 2.84
CA GLY A 84 -4.43 4.70 2.85
C GLY A 84 -4.82 5.36 1.54
N TYR A 85 -6.08 5.23 1.15
CA TYR A 85 -6.61 5.78 -0.08
C TYR A 85 -8.06 6.23 0.09
N TRP A 86 -8.45 7.24 -0.69
CA TRP A 86 -9.84 7.59 -0.91
C TRP A 86 -10.43 6.70 -1.99
N VAL A 87 -11.32 5.78 -1.61
CA VAL A 87 -11.83 4.71 -2.47
C VAL A 87 -13.28 4.99 -2.89
N PRO A 88 -13.54 5.31 -4.17
CA PRO A 88 -14.91 5.54 -4.66
C PRO A 88 -15.77 4.27 -4.68
N ASP A 89 -15.18 3.14 -5.06
CA ASP A 89 -15.83 1.82 -5.15
C ASP A 89 -14.90 0.73 -4.57
N ALA A 90 -15.31 0.16 -3.44
CA ALA A 90 -14.55 -0.87 -2.73
C ALA A 90 -14.72 -2.29 -3.30
N GLU A 91 -15.66 -2.51 -4.22
CA GLU A 91 -15.90 -3.84 -4.82
C GLU A 91 -14.84 -4.23 -5.85
N ARG A 92 -14.14 -3.23 -6.40
CA ARG A 92 -13.19 -3.39 -7.50
C ARG A 92 -11.90 -2.66 -7.19
N LEU A 93 -11.05 -3.23 -6.35
CA LEU A 93 -9.72 -2.65 -6.11
C LEU A 93 -8.63 -3.50 -6.73
N SER A 94 -7.61 -2.81 -7.25
CA SER A 94 -6.33 -3.39 -7.62
C SER A 94 -5.21 -2.53 -7.04
N LEU A 95 -4.39 -3.11 -6.18
CA LEU A 95 -3.17 -2.49 -5.66
C LEU A 95 -1.96 -3.00 -6.46
N GLU A 96 -1.31 -2.09 -7.16
CA GLU A 96 0.01 -2.31 -7.74
C GLU A 96 1.08 -2.03 -6.68
N VAL A 97 1.97 -3.01 -6.50
CA VAL A 97 3.13 -2.94 -5.61
C VAL A 97 4.40 -3.18 -6.43
N ASP A 98 5.16 -2.12 -6.66
CA ASP A 98 6.45 -2.16 -7.36
C ASP A 98 7.58 -1.88 -6.35
N PRO A 99 8.35 -2.91 -5.93
CA PRO A 99 9.45 -2.73 -4.99
C PRO A 99 10.66 -1.96 -5.54
N GLY A 100 10.69 -1.62 -6.83
CA GLY A 100 11.78 -0.92 -7.49
C GLY A 100 12.53 -1.75 -8.54
N ARG A 101 13.58 -1.17 -9.11
CA ARG A 101 14.36 -1.79 -10.19
C ARG A 101 14.87 -3.18 -9.80
N GLY A 102 14.74 -4.13 -10.72
CA GLY A 102 15.21 -5.51 -10.54
C GLY A 102 14.22 -6.41 -9.81
N TYR A 103 13.07 -5.89 -9.38
CA TYR A 103 12.00 -6.66 -8.75
C TYR A 103 10.77 -6.75 -9.64
N GLN A 104 9.97 -7.79 -9.44
CA GLN A 104 8.69 -7.94 -10.11
C GLN A 104 7.62 -7.11 -9.41
N THR A 105 6.89 -6.32 -10.19
CA THR A 105 5.65 -5.69 -9.76
C THR A 105 4.60 -6.76 -9.45
N THR A 106 3.94 -6.63 -8.31
CA THR A 106 2.82 -7.50 -7.89
C THR A 106 1.53 -6.70 -7.95
N VAL A 107 0.49 -7.26 -8.57
CA VAL A 107 -0.86 -6.69 -8.56
C VAL A 107 -1.75 -7.56 -7.66
N VAL A 108 -2.35 -6.95 -6.65
CA VAL A 108 -3.31 -7.62 -5.77
C VAL A 108 -4.70 -7.06 -6.02
N ALA A 109 -5.62 -7.90 -6.50
CA ALA A 109 -7.03 -7.53 -6.66
C ALA A 109 -7.84 -7.99 -5.44
N THR A 110 -8.74 -7.14 -4.94
CA THR A 110 -9.58 -7.47 -3.76
C THR A 110 -11.05 -7.77 -4.11
N GLY A 111 -11.37 -7.95 -5.39
CA GLY A 111 -12.69 -8.42 -5.83
C GLY A 111 -12.83 -9.94 -5.72
N ARG A 112 -14.02 -10.45 -5.38
CA ARG A 112 -14.34 -11.87 -5.61
C ARG A 112 -14.23 -12.16 -7.11
N GLN A 113 -13.49 -13.20 -7.48
CA GLN A 113 -13.67 -13.85 -8.78
C GLN A 113 -15.07 -14.47 -8.88
#